data_AF-A0A660RTZ5-F1
#
_entry.id   AF-A0A660RTZ5-F1
#
_cell.length_a   1.000
_cell.length_b   1.000
_cell.length_c   1.000
_cell.angle_alpha   90.00
_cell.angle_beta   90.00
_cell.angle_gamma   90.00
#
_symmetry.space_group_name_H-M   'P 1'
#
loop_
_entity.id
_entity.type
_entity.pdbx_description
1 polymer ?
#
loop_
_entity_poly.entity_id
_entity_poly.type
_entity_poly.pdbx_seq_one_letter_code
_entity_poly.pdbx_strand_id
1 'polypeptide(L)' 'MDTRTVKARKDAVAALEYAQNSPEIGLVLITERIADSVRPEVNEIVFKLHKPLVVEIPDTEGPLPDRPSARELMVSLMRT' A
#
# COMPACT_ATOMS: atom_id res chain seq x y z
N MET A 1 -13.05 3.94 -11.08
CA MET A 1 -11.79 4.04 -10.31
C MET A 1 -11.90 5.26 -9.43
N ASP A 2 -11.76 5.11 -8.11
CA ASP A 2 -11.62 6.23 -7.19
C ASP A 2 -10.12 6.52 -7.05
N THR A 3 -9.69 7.73 -7.40
CA THR A 3 -8.27 8.12 -7.35
C THR A 3 -8.14 9.34 -6.46
N ARG A 4 -7.33 9.23 -5.41
CA ARG A 4 -7.01 10.33 -4.50
C ARG A 4 -5.52 10.66 -4.56
N THR A 5 -5.19 11.91 -4.86
CA THR A 5 -3.79 12.38 -4.82
C THR A 5 -3.42 12.70 -3.37
N VAL A 6 -2.45 11.97 -2.84
CA VAL A 6 -1.98 12.09 -1.46
C VAL A 6 -0.57 12.71 -1.49
N LYS A 7 -0.38 13.84 -0.80
CA LYS A 7 0.93 14.49 -0.66
C LYS A 7 1.46 14.50 0.77
N ALA A 8 0.60 14.27 1.76
CA ALA A 8 0.95 14.28 3.17
C ALA A 8 0.42 13.05 3.90
N ARG A 9 1.10 12.65 4.97
CA ARG A 9 0.74 11.50 5.83
C ARG A 9 -0.74 11.51 6.25
N LYS A 10 -1.26 12.67 6.66
CA LYS A 10 -2.66 12.83 7.08
C LYS A 10 -3.65 12.41 5.99
N ASP A 11 -3.35 12.74 4.73
CA ASP A 11 -4.22 12.45 3.60
C ASP A 11 -4.16 10.95 3.26
N ALA A 12 -3.00 10.32 3.48
CA ALA A 12 -2.81 8.88 3.33
C ALA A 12 -3.64 8.10 4.35
N VAL A 13 -3.59 8.49 5.63
CA VAL A 13 -4.39 7.87 6.70
C VAL A 13 -5.87 7.97 6.38
N ALA A 14 -6.38 9.16 6.06
CA ALA A 14 -7.79 9.34 5.72
C ALA A 14 -8.22 8.53 4.48
N ALA A 15 -7.34 8.37 3.49
CA ALA A 15 -7.61 7.54 2.32
C ALA A 15 -7.66 6.04 2.67
N LEU A 16 -6.76 5.56 3.54
CA LEU A 16 -6.75 4.18 4.03
C LEU A 16 -7.97 3.89 4.91
N GLU A 17 -8.37 4.80 5.79
CA GLU A 17 -9.58 4.67 6.60
C GLU A 17 -10.84 4.60 5.72
N TYR A 18 -10.94 5.47 4.71
CA TYR A 18 -12.03 5.42 3.75
C TYR A 18 -12.06 4.07 3.01
N ALA A 19 -10.91 3.62 2.49
CA ALA A 19 -10.79 2.37 1.76
C ALA A 19 -11.17 1.14 2.60
N GLN A 20 -10.85 1.15 3.91
CA GLN A 20 -11.24 0.08 4.83
C GLN A 20 -12.74 0.01 5.09
N ASN A 21 -13.43 1.15 5.11
CA ASN A 21 -14.85 1.23 5.40
C ASN A 21 -15.75 1.13 4.15
N SER A 22 -15.13 1.02 2.97
CA SER A 22 -15.80 0.91 1.66
C SER A 22 -15.70 -0.53 1.13
N PRO A 23 -16.73 -1.37 1.32
CA PRO A 23 -16.70 -2.78 0.90
C PRO A 23 -16.56 -2.99 -0.62
N GLU A 24 -16.88 -1.98 -1.42
CA GLU A 24 -16.67 -1.95 -2.87
C GLU A 24 -15.19 -1.78 -3.28
N ILE A 25 -14.31 -1.33 -2.38
CA ILE A 25 -12.89 -1.16 -2.65
C ILE A 25 -12.17 -2.48 -2.38
N GLY A 26 -11.73 -3.14 -3.46
CA GLY A 26 -11.01 -4.41 -3.38
C GLY A 26 -9.48 -4.29 -3.40
N LEU A 27 -8.94 -3.18 -3.92
CA LEU A 27 -7.51 -2.97 -4.15
C LEU A 27 -7.14 -1.51 -3.87
N VAL A 28 -6.04 -1.30 -3.14
CA VAL A 28 -5.40 -0.01 -2.93
C VAL A 28 -3.97 -0.10 -3.48
N LEU A 29 -3.67 0.77 -4.44
CA LEU A 29 -2.30 1.01 -4.89
C LEU A 29 -1.75 2.20 -4.12
N ILE A 30 -0.60 2.04 -3.49
CA ILE A 30 0.05 3.06 -2.66
C ILE A 30 1.52 3.13 -3.02
N THR A 31 2.11 4.32 -3.06
CA THR A 31 3.55 4.40 -3.31
C THR A 31 4.35 3.93 -2.10
N GLU A 32 5.49 3.28 -2.31
CA GLU A 32 6.38 2.77 -1.26
C GLU A 32 6.70 3.85 -0.22
N ARG A 33 6.97 5.08 -0.66
CA ARG A 33 7.27 6.23 0.22
C ARG A 33 6.09 6.65 1.09
N ILE A 34 4.87 6.64 0.52
CA ILE A 34 3.68 6.95 1.32
C ILE A 34 3.39 5.79 2.26
N ALA A 35 3.46 4.55 1.80
CA ALA A 35 3.27 3.35 2.62
C ALA A 35 4.28 3.27 3.78
N ASP A 36 5.50 3.76 3.59
CA ASP A 36 6.47 3.89 4.68
C ASP A 36 6.01 4.89 5.75
N SER A 37 5.48 6.04 5.33
CA SER A 37 4.96 7.08 6.25
C SER A 37 3.73 6.67 7.07
N VAL A 38 2.97 5.67 6.60
CA VAL A 38 1.76 5.12 7.25
C VAL A 38 1.87 3.61 7.48
N ARG A 39 3.08 3.13 7.79
CA ARG A 39 3.35 1.71 8.03
C ARG A 39 2.41 1.06 9.06
N PRO A 40 2.09 1.70 10.21
CA PRO A 40 1.14 1.13 11.17
C PRO A 40 -0.24 0.86 10.54
N GLU A 41 -0.77 1.83 9.80
CA GLU A 41 -2.10 1.75 9.18
C GLU A 41 -2.15 0.68 8.07
N VAL A 42 -1.09 0.58 7.25
CA VAL A 42 -0.96 -0.50 6.25
C VAL A 42 -0.93 -1.87 6.92
N ASN A 43 -0.15 -2.01 8.00
CA ASN A 43 -0.07 -3.25 8.74
C ASN A 43 -1.42 -3.64 9.35
N GLU A 44 -2.18 -2.69 9.89
CA GLU A 44 -3.52 -2.99 10.42
C GLU A 44 -4.45 -3.59 9.35
N ILE A 45 -4.43 -3.07 8.13
CA ILE A 45 -5.22 -3.63 7.02
C ILE A 45 -4.77 -5.06 6.71
N VAL A 46 -3.46 -5.28 6.57
CA VAL A 46 -2.89 -6.60 6.25
C VAL A 46 -3.18 -7.64 7.34
N PHE A 47 -3.14 -7.24 8.62
CA PHE A 47 -3.32 -8.16 9.74
C PHE A 47 -4.78 -8.37 10.17
N LYS A 48 -5.66 -7.37 9.99
CA LYS A 48 -7.01 -7.38 10.60
C LYS A 48 -8.15 -7.53 9.59
N LEU A 49 -7.95 -7.26 8.30
CA LEU A 49 -9.05 -7.15 7.33
C LEU A 49 -8.77 -7.96 6.06
N HIS A 50 -9.78 -8.71 5.59
CA HIS A 50 -9.69 -9.46 4.32
C HIS A 50 -9.68 -8.53 3.08
N LYS A 51 -10.02 -7.24 3.23
CA LYS A 51 -10.12 -6.24 2.16
C LYS A 51 -9.82 -4.83 2.71
N PRO A 52 -9.26 -3.92 1.90
CA PRO A 52 -8.76 -4.13 0.53
C PRO A 52 -7.37 -4.78 0.48
N LEU A 53 -7.01 -5.39 -0.65
CA LEU A 53 -5.63 -5.78 -0.93
C LEU A 53 -4.79 -4.50 -1.08
N VAL A 54 -3.67 -4.39 -0.35
CA VAL A 54 -2.76 -3.24 -0.44
C VAL A 54 -1.53 -3.65 -1.22
N VAL A 55 -1.20 -2.91 -2.28
CA VAL A 55 -0.01 -3.13 -3.11
C VAL A 55 0.85 -1.87 -3.12
N GLU A 56 2.08 -2.01 -2.64
CA GLU A 56 3.10 -0.98 -2.68
C GLU A 56 3.75 -0.94 -4.06
N ILE A 57 3.86 0.27 -4.63
CA ILE A 57 4.52 0.51 -5.93
C ILE A 57 5.58 1.62 -5.79
N PRO A 58 6.66 1.61 -6.58
CA PRO A 58 7.59 2.74 -6.61
C PRO A 58 6.86 4.02 -7.04
N ASP A 59 7.38 5.17 -6.61
CA ASP A 59 6.95 6.46 -7.15
C ASP A 59 7.73 6.80 -8.42
N THR A 60 7.49 7.98 -8.99
CA THR A 60 8.18 8.42 -10.22
C THR A 60 9.68 8.64 -10.05
N GLU A 61 10.20 8.69 -8.83
CA GLU A 61 11.63 8.80 -8.53
C GLU A 61 12.33 7.42 -8.45
N GLY A 62 11.56 6.33 -8.53
CA GLY A 62 12.07 4.96 -8.46
C GLY A 62 11.75 4.27 -7.12
N PRO A 63 12.23 3.02 -6.94
CA PRO A 63 12.00 2.26 -5.72
C PRO A 63 12.81 2.77 -4.53
N LEU A 64 12.31 2.57 -3.31
CA LEU A 64 13.08 2.82 -2.09
C LEU A 64 14.25 1.83 -1.98
N PRO A 65 15.47 2.28 -1.61
CA PRO A 65 16.68 1.46 -1.65
C PRO A 65 16.71 0.31 -0.63
N ASP A 66 15.98 0.44 0.48
CA ASP A 66 16.03 -0.52 1.60
C ASP A 66 14.97 -1.64 1.53
N ARG A 67 14.23 -1.78 0.42
CA ARG A 67 13.23 -2.84 0.27
C ARG A 67 13.40 -3.67 -0.99
N PRO A 68 13.31 -5.02 -0.88
CA PRO A 68 13.20 -5.86 -2.06
C PRO A 68 11.93 -5.48 -2.82
N SER A 69 12.10 -5.22 -4.11
CA SER A 69 11.01 -4.90 -5.02
C SER A 69 9.92 -5.98 -4.96
N ALA A 70 8.67 -5.61 -5.28
CA ALA A 70 7.56 -6.58 -5.39
C ALA A 70 7.93 -7.77 -6.31
N ARG A 71 8.75 -7.51 -7.34
CA ARG A 71 9.33 -8.54 -8.20
C ARG A 71 10.24 -9.51 -7.46
N GLU A 72 11.12 -9.03 -6.58
CA GLU A 72 12.03 -9.87 -5.79
C GLU A 72 11.28 -10.75 -4.78
N LEU A 73 10.25 -10.19 -4.12
CA LEU A 73 9.39 -10.96 -3.22
C LEU A 73 8.62 -12.04 -3.97
N MET A 74 8.04 -11.71 -5.14
CA MET A 74 7.32 -12.67 -5.99
C MET A 74 8.25 -13.78 -6.49
N VAL A 75 9.49 -13.44 -6.89
CA VAL A 75 10.52 -14.41 -7.28
C VAL A 75 10.94 -15.31 -6.12
N SER A 76 11.00 -14.80 -4.89
CA SER A 76 11.33 -15.60 -3.71
C SER A 76 10.23 -16.62 -3.39
N LEU A 77 8.96 -16.26 -3.57
CA LEU A 77 7.81 -17.15 -3.34
C LEU A 77 7.68 -18.25 -4.39
N MET A 78 8.20 -18.03 -5.61
CA MET A 78 8.21 -19.04 -6.68
C MET A 78 9.40 -20.01 -6.61
N ARG A 79 10.35 -19.80 -5.69
CA ARG A 79 11.52 -20.68 -5.46
C ARG A 79 11.34 -21.66 -4.30
N THR A 80 10.19 -21.65 -3.64
CA THR A 80 9.80 -22.60 -2.57
C THR A 80 8.67 -23.49 -3.08
#